data_AF-A0A974U7A8-F1
#
_entry.id   AF-A0A974U7A8-F1
#
_cell.length_a   1.000
_cell.length_b   1.000
_cell.length_c   1.000
_cell.angle_alpha   90.00
_cell.angle_beta   90.00
_cell.angle_gamma   90.00
#
_symmetry.space_group_name_H-M   'P 1'
#
loop_
_entity.id
_entity.type
_entity.pdbx_description
1 polymer ?
#
loop_
_entity_poly.entity_id
_entity_poly.type
_entity_poly.pdbx_seq_one_letter_code
_entity_poly.pdbx_strand_id
1 'polypeptide(L)'
;MESQNVSVGSFAKNYGLVLGLILVLITVIMYVTGMQLEGIQWPMYLYYIIFPAIIIYAISQYKKSNANLLSLRQAIKIGLLVAVISALVFAVYSLIFNYIIDPEFQGLAMEAVRDKLLENPNLTEEIVDKQMDMMEKFSSPLIANAAFIAFSSIFGLIYSLIGGLVMKKEA
;
A
#
# COMPACT_ATOMS: atom_id res chain seq x y z
N MET A 1 -20.19 33.80 2.99
CA MET A 1 -19.43 32.67 3.58
C MET A 1 -18.18 32.52 2.74
N GLU A 2 -17.03 32.89 3.28
CA GLU A 2 -15.75 32.81 2.56
C GLU A 2 -15.46 31.36 2.20
N SER A 3 -15.33 31.08 0.91
CA SER A 3 -14.90 29.78 0.41
C SER A 3 -13.44 29.59 0.82
N GLN A 4 -13.20 28.92 1.95
CA GLN A 4 -11.87 28.44 2.27
C GLN A 4 -11.44 27.50 1.15
N ASN A 5 -10.47 27.95 0.33
CA ASN A 5 -9.80 27.12 -0.66
C ASN A 5 -9.04 26.02 0.09
N VAL A 6 -9.69 24.89 0.35
CA VAL A 6 -9.08 23.74 1.00
C VAL A 6 -7.94 23.25 0.11
N SER A 7 -6.70 23.33 0.61
CA SER A 7 -5.53 22.87 -0.14
C SER A 7 -5.56 21.35 -0.29
N VAL A 8 -5.61 20.87 -1.54
CA VAL A 8 -5.56 19.45 -1.93
C VAL A 8 -4.39 18.72 -1.26
N GLY A 9 -3.22 19.35 -1.20
CA GLY A 9 -2.01 18.73 -0.64
C GLY A 9 -2.09 18.51 0.87
N SER A 10 -2.54 19.52 1.61
CA SER A 10 -2.72 19.41 3.06
C SER A 10 -3.76 18.34 3.41
N PHE A 11 -4.85 18.29 2.62
CA PHE A 11 -5.90 17.31 2.80
C PHE A 11 -5.41 15.88 2.55
N ALA A 12 -4.76 15.64 1.40
CA ALA A 12 -4.27 14.31 1.02
C ALA A 12 -3.20 13.78 1.98
N LYS A 13 -2.37 14.66 2.56
CA LYS A 13 -1.30 14.27 3.49
C LYS A 13 -1.82 13.47 4.68
N ASN A 14 -2.86 13.94 5.35
CA ASN A 14 -3.37 13.27 6.55
C ASN A 14 -3.88 11.86 6.25
N TYR A 15 -4.61 11.68 5.16
CA TYR A 15 -5.12 10.37 4.74
C TYR A 15 -4.01 9.44 4.26
N GLY A 16 -2.99 9.97 3.57
CA GLY A 16 -1.81 9.19 3.18
C GLY A 16 -1.02 8.70 4.39
N LEU A 17 -0.82 9.55 5.40
CA LEU A 17 -0.16 9.16 6.67
C LEU A 17 -0.95 8.06 7.39
N VAL A 18 -2.26 8.22 7.53
CA VAL A 18 -3.13 7.21 8.16
C VAL A 18 -3.06 5.87 7.41
N LEU A 19 -3.19 5.90 6.08
CA LEU A 19 -3.13 4.68 5.26
C LEU A 19 -1.77 3.98 5.36
N GLY A 20 -0.66 4.75 5.35
CA GLY A 20 0.68 4.21 5.53
C GLY A 20 0.88 3.59 6.90
N LEU A 21 0.41 4.26 7.96
CA LEU A 21 0.49 3.75 9.34
C LEU A 21 -0.36 2.50 9.54
N ILE A 22 -1.54 2.41 8.92
CA ILE A 22 -2.35 1.18 8.97
C ILE A 22 -1.57 0.00 8.37
N LEU A 23 -0.92 0.20 7.21
CA LEU A 23 -0.12 -0.86 6.61
C LEU A 23 1.06 -1.26 7.52
N VAL A 24 1.76 -0.29 8.10
CA VAL A 24 2.83 -0.55 9.08
C VAL A 24 2.31 -1.33 10.29
N LEU A 25 1.13 -0.98 10.82
CA LEU A 25 0.54 -1.70 11.94
C LEU A 25 0.21 -3.15 11.57
N ILE A 26 -0.33 -3.39 10.38
CA ILE A 26 -0.60 -4.74 9.88
C ILE A 26 0.70 -5.54 9.83
N THR A 27 1.77 -4.99 9.25
CA THR A 27 3.04 -5.72 9.12
C THR A 27 3.73 -5.95 10.46
N VAL A 28 3.66 -4.99 11.39
CA VAL A 28 4.18 -5.15 12.76
C VAL A 28 3.42 -6.26 13.48
N ILE A 29 2.08 -6.29 13.41
CA ILE A 29 1.27 -7.34 14.04
C ILE A 29 1.66 -8.71 13.47
N MET A 30 1.79 -8.82 12.15
CA MET A 30 2.19 -10.07 11.51
C MET A 30 3.59 -10.53 11.91
N TYR A 31 4.51 -9.58 12.13
CA TYR A 31 5.86 -9.88 12.62
C TYR A 31 5.83 -10.39 14.06
N VAL A 32 5.25 -9.63 15.00
CA VAL A 32 5.28 -9.98 16.44
C VAL A 32 4.48 -11.24 16.77
N THR A 33 3.52 -11.62 15.92
CA THR A 33 2.75 -12.85 16.07
C THR A 33 3.37 -14.06 15.36
N GLY A 34 4.48 -13.87 14.62
CA GLY A 34 5.11 -14.94 13.85
C GLY A 34 4.34 -15.37 12.60
N MET A 35 3.19 -14.75 12.29
CA MET A 35 2.34 -15.12 11.16
C MET A 35 3.08 -15.17 9.82
N GLN A 36 4.03 -14.26 9.61
CA GLN A 36 4.84 -14.23 8.40
C GLN A 36 5.69 -15.49 8.22
N LEU A 37 6.30 -16.00 9.30
CA LEU A 37 7.13 -17.22 9.29
C LEU A 37 6.27 -18.49 9.22
N GLU A 38 5.02 -18.44 9.69
CA GLU A 38 4.03 -19.52 9.47
C GLU A 38 3.40 -19.47 8.06
N GLY A 39 3.85 -18.53 7.21
CA GLY A 39 3.31 -18.30 5.88
C GLY A 39 1.84 -17.87 5.88
N ILE A 40 1.35 -17.26 6.95
CA ILE A 40 0.00 -16.71 7.09
C ILE A 40 0.00 -15.31 6.48
N GLN A 41 -0.66 -15.14 5.33
CA GLN A 41 -0.62 -13.90 4.52
C GLN A 41 -1.96 -13.15 4.46
N TRP A 42 -3.05 -13.71 5.00
CA TRP A 42 -4.37 -13.10 4.90
C TRP A 42 -4.49 -11.66 5.44
N PRO A 43 -3.73 -11.22 6.49
CA PRO A 43 -3.85 -9.84 6.96
C PRO A 43 -3.41 -8.82 5.90
N MET A 44 -2.50 -9.19 4.99
CA MET A 44 -2.12 -8.34 3.86
C MET A 44 -3.28 -8.12 2.89
N TYR A 45 -4.21 -9.06 2.77
CA TYR A 45 -5.38 -8.90 1.90
C TYR A 45 -6.35 -7.83 2.38
N LEU A 46 -6.31 -7.48 3.68
CA LEU A 46 -7.06 -6.34 4.21
C LEU A 46 -6.61 -5.04 3.53
N TYR A 47 -5.32 -4.91 3.20
CA TYR A 47 -4.80 -3.72 2.53
C TYR A 47 -5.44 -3.51 1.16
N TYR A 48 -5.75 -4.58 0.41
CA TYR A 48 -6.43 -4.47 -0.88
C TYR A 48 -7.84 -3.87 -0.79
N ILE A 49 -8.47 -3.93 0.38
CA ILE A 49 -9.76 -3.30 0.65
C ILE A 49 -9.58 -1.91 1.23
N ILE A 50 -8.67 -1.75 2.20
CA ILE A 50 -8.43 -0.50 2.92
C ILE A 50 -7.87 0.57 1.99
N PHE A 51 -6.94 0.21 1.10
CA PHE A 51 -6.29 1.14 0.17
C PHE A 51 -7.30 1.90 -0.71
N PRO A 52 -8.16 1.23 -1.52
CA PRO A 52 -9.16 1.93 -2.29
C PRO A 52 -10.20 2.63 -1.42
N ALA A 53 -10.59 2.03 -0.28
CA ALA A 53 -11.58 2.62 0.62
C ALA A 53 -11.13 3.98 1.17
N ILE A 54 -9.87 4.09 1.63
CA ILE A 54 -9.34 5.36 2.15
C ILE A 54 -9.20 6.40 1.03
N ILE A 55 -8.76 6.01 -0.18
CA ILE A 55 -8.66 6.94 -1.31
C ILE A 55 -10.03 7.50 -1.68
N ILE A 56 -11.04 6.63 -1.84
CA ILE A 56 -12.41 7.04 -2.18
C ILE A 56 -13.01 7.89 -1.05
N TYR A 57 -12.76 7.52 0.21
CA TYR A 57 -13.19 8.29 1.36
C TYR A 57 -12.55 9.68 1.39
N ALA A 58 -11.24 9.79 1.15
CA ALA A 58 -10.54 11.08 1.09
C ALA A 58 -11.11 11.98 -0.01
N ILE A 59 -11.37 11.43 -1.20
CA ILE A 59 -12.00 12.19 -2.29
C ILE A 59 -13.40 12.69 -1.88
N SER A 60 -14.21 11.83 -1.27
CA SER A 60 -15.54 12.18 -0.77
C SER A 60 -15.50 13.30 0.27
N GLN A 61 -14.57 13.21 1.22
CA GLN A 61 -14.43 14.21 2.29
C GLN A 61 -13.90 15.54 1.77
N TYR A 62 -12.99 15.53 0.79
CA TYR A 62 -12.54 16.75 0.12
C TYR A 62 -13.72 17.44 -0.57
N LYS A 63 -14.54 16.68 -1.32
CA LYS A 63 -15.75 17.23 -1.97
C LYS A 63 -16.67 17.91 -0.96
N LYS A 64 -16.98 17.25 0.16
CA LYS A 64 -17.83 17.83 1.23
C LYS A 64 -17.24 19.12 1.80
N SER A 65 -15.93 19.15 1.98
CA SER A 65 -15.20 20.30 2.51
C SER A 65 -15.04 21.44 1.47
N ASN A 66 -15.21 21.14 0.18
CA ASN A 66 -15.07 22.08 -0.93
C ASN A 66 -16.44 22.43 -1.55
N ALA A 67 -17.41 22.85 -0.72
CA ALA A 67 -18.75 23.25 -1.16
C ALA A 67 -19.51 22.21 -2.00
N ASN A 68 -19.23 20.91 -1.80
CA ASN A 68 -19.74 19.80 -2.61
C ASN A 68 -19.31 19.81 -4.08
N LEU A 69 -18.28 20.59 -4.42
CA LEU A 69 -17.69 20.65 -5.75
C LEU A 69 -16.41 19.82 -5.81
N LEU A 70 -16.26 19.09 -6.90
CA LEU A 70 -15.10 18.23 -7.15
C LEU A 70 -14.86 18.13 -8.66
N SER A 71 -13.73 18.68 -9.09
CA SER A 71 -13.20 18.41 -10.43
C SER A 71 -12.45 17.08 -10.48
N LEU A 72 -12.41 16.46 -11.65
CA LEU A 72 -11.65 15.21 -11.86
C LEU A 72 -10.15 15.40 -11.56
N ARG A 73 -9.59 16.56 -11.94
CA ARG A 73 -8.19 16.89 -11.65
C ARG A 73 -7.89 16.94 -10.14
N GLN A 74 -8.82 17.44 -9.32
CA GLN A 74 -8.66 17.44 -7.86
C GLN A 74 -8.71 16.02 -7.32
N ALA A 75 -9.69 15.21 -7.76
CA ALA A 75 -9.80 13.81 -7.33
C ALA A 75 -8.52 13.01 -7.63
N ILE A 76 -7.99 13.15 -8.86
CA ILE A 76 -6.73 12.50 -9.28
C ILE A 76 -5.58 12.92 -8.37
N LYS A 77 -5.41 14.23 -8.14
CA LYS A 77 -4.33 14.74 -7.28
C LYS A 77 -4.45 14.21 -5.85
N ILE A 78 -5.66 14.14 -5.29
CA ILE A 78 -5.88 13.63 -3.93
C ILE A 78 -5.47 12.16 -3.85
N GLY A 79 -6.04 11.31 -4.71
CA GLY A 79 -5.78 9.87 -4.61
C GLY A 79 -4.32 9.51 -4.90
N LEU A 80 -3.68 10.18 -5.86
CA LEU A 80 -2.25 9.99 -6.14
C LEU A 80 -1.39 10.40 -4.93
N LEU A 81 -1.65 11.55 -4.32
CA LEU A 81 -0.89 12.01 -3.16
C LEU A 81 -1.10 11.11 -1.94
N VAL A 82 -2.34 10.68 -1.68
CA VAL A 82 -2.64 9.72 -0.60
C VAL A 82 -1.82 8.44 -0.78
N ALA A 83 -1.82 7.88 -1.99
CA ALA A 83 -1.13 6.64 -2.30
C ALA A 83 0.41 6.77 -2.24
N VAL A 84 0.98 7.86 -2.76
CA VAL A 84 2.43 8.08 -2.71
C VAL A 84 2.88 8.31 -1.27
N ILE A 85 2.15 9.12 -0.49
CA ILE A 85 2.51 9.40 0.90
C ILE A 85 2.40 8.12 1.74
N SER A 86 1.36 7.30 1.56
CA SER A 86 1.25 6.03 2.28
C SER A 86 2.40 5.08 1.93
N ALA A 87 2.79 5.02 0.65
CA ALA A 87 3.91 4.20 0.21
C ALA A 87 5.25 4.69 0.76
N LEU A 88 5.47 6.00 0.85
CA LEU A 88 6.68 6.56 1.45
C LEU A 88 6.76 6.28 2.95
N VAL A 89 5.65 6.40 3.68
CA VAL A 89 5.59 6.05 5.12
C VAL A 89 5.96 4.58 5.31
N PHE A 90 5.35 3.69 4.52
CA PHE A 90 5.66 2.27 4.58
C PHE A 90 7.12 1.98 4.19
N ALA A 91 7.65 2.64 3.16
CA ALA A 91 9.02 2.44 2.72
C ALA A 91 10.04 2.82 3.80
N VAL A 92 9.81 3.93 4.52
CA VAL A 92 10.66 4.31 5.66
C VAL A 92 10.66 3.23 6.73
N TYR A 93 9.47 2.72 7.12
CA TYR A 93 9.38 1.61 8.06
C TYR A 93 10.08 0.36 7.54
N SER A 94 9.83 -0.02 6.30
CA SER A 94 10.39 -1.22 5.65
C SER A 94 11.92 -1.19 5.63
N LEU A 95 12.52 -0.05 5.29
CA LEU A 95 13.98 0.12 5.31
C LEU A 95 14.54 0.05 6.73
N ILE A 96 13.90 0.70 7.70
CA ILE A 96 14.32 0.60 9.11
C ILE A 96 14.23 -0.85 9.58
N PHE A 97 13.15 -1.55 9.25
CA PHE A 97 12.94 -2.93 9.64
C PHE A 97 14.03 -3.85 9.09
N ASN A 98 14.26 -3.81 7.78
CA ASN A 98 15.20 -4.71 7.09
C ASN A 98 16.69 -4.38 7.30
N TYR A 99 17.04 -3.16 7.71
CA TYR A 99 18.45 -2.79 7.94
C TYR A 99 18.84 -2.65 9.41
N ILE A 100 17.87 -2.43 10.31
CA ILE A 100 18.15 -2.07 11.70
C ILE A 100 17.44 -3.00 12.68
N ILE A 101 16.16 -3.30 12.46
CA ILE A 101 15.37 -4.07 13.44
C ILE A 101 15.69 -5.57 13.35
N ASP A 102 15.56 -6.14 12.15
CA ASP A 102 15.73 -7.58 11.94
C ASP A 102 16.22 -7.87 10.51
N PRO A 103 17.54 -7.74 10.26
CA PRO A 103 18.11 -7.93 8.92
C PRO A 103 18.05 -9.37 8.39
N GLU A 104 17.94 -10.36 9.28
CA GLU A 104 17.89 -11.78 8.91
C GLU A 104 16.46 -12.26 8.59
N PHE A 105 15.45 -11.51 9.06
CA PHE A 105 14.04 -11.85 8.89
C PHE A 105 13.65 -12.16 7.46
N GLN A 106 14.15 -11.38 6.48
CA GLN A 106 13.79 -11.57 5.08
C GLN A 106 14.26 -12.95 4.56
N GLY A 107 15.43 -13.42 4.99
CA GLY A 107 15.93 -14.75 4.63
C GLY A 107 15.03 -15.86 5.20
N LEU A 108 14.73 -15.77 6.51
CA LEU A 108 13.86 -16.71 7.20
C LEU A 108 12.44 -16.72 6.61
N ALA A 109 11.90 -15.56 6.25
CA ALA A 109 10.60 -15.44 5.60
C ALA A 109 10.59 -16.07 4.19
N MET A 110 11.70 -16.02 3.44
CA MET A 110 11.81 -16.69 2.15
C MET A 110 11.89 -18.21 2.29
N GLU A 111 12.61 -18.71 3.29
CA GLU A 111 12.63 -20.14 3.61
C GLU A 111 11.24 -20.65 3.98
N ALA A 112 10.53 -19.94 4.87
CA ALA A 112 9.16 -20.26 5.25
C ALA A 112 8.19 -20.28 4.05
N VAL A 113 8.35 -19.34 3.11
CA VAL A 113 7.55 -19.33 1.87
C VAL A 113 7.89 -20.55 1.00
N ARG A 114 9.17 -20.91 0.86
CA ARG A 114 9.60 -22.08 0.09
C ARG A 114 9.01 -23.36 0.67
N ASP A 115 9.13 -23.57 1.97
CA ASP A 115 8.60 -24.75 2.66
C ASP A 115 7.09 -24.88 2.45
N LYS A 116 6.36 -23.76 2.57
CA LYS A 116 4.91 -23.75 2.35
C LYS A 116 4.50 -24.00 0.89
N LEU A 117 5.33 -23.61 -0.08
CA LEU A 117 5.10 -23.95 -1.48
C LEU A 117 5.32 -25.44 -1.74
N LEU A 118 6.31 -26.05 -1.10
CA LEU A 118 6.60 -27.48 -1.21
C LEU A 118 5.51 -28.36 -0.57
N GLU A 119 4.75 -27.84 0.39
CA GLU A 119 3.56 -28.51 0.93
C GLU A 119 2.42 -28.66 -0.09
N ASN A 120 2.43 -27.88 -1.18
CA ASN A 120 1.39 -27.95 -2.19
C ASN A 120 1.68 -29.09 -3.19
N PRO A 121 0.87 -30.17 -3.22
CA PRO A 121 1.14 -31.33 -4.07
C PRO A 121 1.02 -31.05 -5.57
N ASN A 122 0.51 -29.88 -5.95
CA ASN A 122 0.38 -29.46 -7.35
C ASN A 122 1.62 -28.73 -7.88
N LEU A 123 2.62 -28.45 -7.03
CA LEU A 123 3.84 -27.75 -7.42
C LEU A 123 5.01 -28.74 -7.48
N THR A 124 5.76 -28.73 -8.59
CA THR A 124 7.03 -29.45 -8.68
C THR A 124 8.15 -28.60 -8.08
N GLU A 125 9.23 -29.24 -7.62
CA GLU A 125 10.40 -28.56 -7.05
C GLU A 125 10.99 -27.53 -8.02
N GLU A 126 11.09 -27.86 -9.31
CA GLU A 126 11.54 -26.94 -10.37
C GLU A 126 10.66 -25.67 -10.45
N ILE A 127 9.34 -25.82 -10.29
CA ILE A 127 8.41 -24.68 -10.29
C ILE A 127 8.61 -23.83 -9.03
N VAL A 128 8.83 -24.46 -7.88
CA VAL A 128 9.09 -23.75 -6.62
C VAL A 128 10.39 -22.97 -6.70
N ASP A 129 11.49 -23.60 -7.14
CA ASP A 129 12.79 -22.93 -7.26
C ASP A 129 12.72 -21.75 -8.23
N LYS A 130 12.01 -21.89 -9.36
CA LYS A 130 11.79 -20.78 -10.29
C LYS A 130 11.00 -19.62 -9.67
N GLN A 131 10.03 -19.91 -8.80
CA GLN A 131 9.30 -18.87 -8.06
C GLN A 131 10.20 -18.18 -7.04
N MET A 132 11.01 -18.94 -6.30
CA MET A 132 11.94 -18.40 -5.31
C MET A 132 13.03 -17.54 -5.95
N ASP A 133 13.62 -17.97 -7.07
CA ASP A 133 14.58 -17.19 -7.86
C ASP A 133 14.02 -15.83 -8.29
N MET A 134 12.74 -15.80 -8.67
CA MET A 134 12.07 -14.55 -8.99
C MET A 134 11.87 -13.70 -7.74
N MET A 135 11.39 -14.27 -6.64
CA MET A 135 11.19 -13.54 -5.38
C MET A 135 12.49 -12.93 -4.87
N GLU A 136 13.60 -13.68 -4.90
CA GLU A 136 14.91 -13.21 -4.46
C GLU A 136 15.42 -12.02 -5.30
N LYS A 137 15.25 -12.07 -6.62
CA LYS A 137 15.64 -10.94 -7.51
C LYS A 137 14.89 -9.65 -7.18
N PHE A 138 13.68 -9.74 -6.64
CA PHE A 138 12.87 -8.58 -6.27
C PHE A 138 12.82 -8.33 -4.74
N SER A 139 13.52 -9.14 -3.93
CA SER A 139 13.49 -9.04 -2.46
C SER A 139 14.41 -7.96 -1.89
N SER A 140 15.32 -7.42 -2.71
CA SER A 140 16.18 -6.30 -2.31
C SER A 140 15.31 -5.18 -1.72
N PRO A 141 15.53 -4.75 -0.46
CA PRO A 141 14.68 -3.77 0.19
C PRO A 141 14.51 -2.48 -0.61
N LEU A 142 15.55 -2.03 -1.31
CA LEU A 142 15.47 -0.84 -2.16
C LEU A 142 14.60 -1.05 -3.39
N ILE A 143 14.76 -2.19 -4.08
CA ILE A 143 13.98 -2.53 -5.27
C ILE A 143 12.51 -2.76 -4.90
N ALA A 144 12.26 -3.53 -3.84
CA ALA A 144 10.93 -3.81 -3.33
C ALA A 144 10.19 -2.52 -2.97
N ASN A 145 10.85 -1.60 -2.25
CA ASN A 145 10.25 -0.32 -1.88
C ASN A 145 10.02 0.60 -3.09
N ALA A 146 10.95 0.65 -4.05
CA ALA A 146 10.76 1.41 -5.29
C ALA A 146 9.58 0.88 -6.11
N ALA A 147 9.49 -0.45 -6.26
CA ALA A 147 8.36 -1.11 -6.91
C ALA A 147 7.05 -0.82 -6.18
N PHE A 148 7.04 -0.90 -4.85
CA PHE A 148 5.85 -0.61 -4.04
C PHE A 148 5.35 0.83 -4.22
N ILE A 149 6.24 1.82 -4.25
CA ILE A 149 5.87 3.21 -4.52
C ILE A 149 5.32 3.38 -5.94
N ALA A 150 5.93 2.73 -6.94
CA ALA A 150 5.47 2.79 -8.32
C ALA A 150 4.07 2.18 -8.47
N PHE A 151 3.85 0.96 -7.96
CA PHE A 151 2.55 0.31 -7.99
C PHE A 151 1.50 1.09 -7.20
N SER A 152 1.84 1.58 -6.01
CA SER A 152 0.93 2.43 -5.22
C SER A 152 0.52 3.68 -6.00
N SER A 153 1.43 4.29 -6.75
CA SER A 153 1.12 5.44 -7.61
C SER A 153 0.14 5.07 -8.73
N ILE A 154 0.35 3.92 -9.40
CA ILE A 154 -0.51 3.41 -10.48
C ILE A 154 -1.91 3.10 -9.93
N PHE A 155 -2.01 2.32 -8.85
CA PHE A 155 -3.30 1.99 -8.25
C PHE A 155 -3.98 3.21 -7.63
N GLY A 156 -3.20 4.12 -7.05
CA GLY A 156 -3.68 5.42 -6.58
C GLY A 156 -4.33 6.22 -7.70
N LEU A 157 -3.71 6.26 -8.87
CA LEU A 157 -4.29 6.86 -10.07
C LEU A 157 -5.60 6.15 -10.47
N ILE A 158 -5.62 4.82 -10.54
CA ILE A 158 -6.81 4.04 -10.92
C ILE A 158 -7.99 4.35 -9.99
N TYR A 159 -7.82 4.23 -8.67
CA TYR A 159 -8.90 4.45 -7.72
C TYR A 159 -9.31 5.93 -7.63
N SER A 160 -8.37 6.84 -7.85
CA SER A 160 -8.69 8.26 -7.94
C SER A 160 -9.52 8.62 -9.17
N LEU A 161 -9.30 7.94 -10.30
CA LEU A 161 -10.13 8.08 -11.50
C LEU A 161 -11.52 7.53 -11.25
N ILE A 162 -11.64 6.33 -10.66
CA ILE A 162 -12.92 5.73 -10.32
C ILE A 162 -13.71 6.65 -9.38
N GLY A 163 -13.12 7.04 -8.25
CA GLY A 163 -13.77 7.94 -7.28
C GLY A 163 -14.08 9.32 -7.87
N GLY A 164 -13.17 9.86 -8.68
CA GLY A 164 -13.33 11.13 -9.35
C GLY A 164 -14.46 11.15 -10.37
N LEU A 165 -14.56 10.12 -11.23
CA LEU A 165 -15.62 10.00 -12.23
C LEU A 165 -17.00 9.81 -11.58
N VAL A 166 -17.08 8.97 -10.53
CA VAL A 166 -18.33 8.73 -9.80
C VAL A 166 -18.80 9.96 -9.02
N MET A 167 -17.87 10.71 -8.41
CA MET A 167 -18.22 11.80 -7.50
C MET A 167 -18.12 13.20 -8.13
N LYS A 168 -17.70 13.32 -9.39
CA LYS A 168 -17.52 14.60 -10.10
C LYS A 168 -18.76 15.49 -9.94
N LYS A 169 -18.54 16.75 -9.56
CA LYS A 169 -19.58 17.79 -9.56
C LYS A 169 -18.94 19.14 -9.81
N GLU A 170 -19.23 19.71 -10.98
CA GLU A 170 -18.77 21.04 -11.38
C GLU A 170 -19.88 22.07 -11.08
N ALA A 171 -19.48 23.33 -10.92
CA ALA A 171 -20.38 24.45 -10.67
C ALA A 171 -21.08 24.88 -11.96
#